data_AF-A0A6G8I2P6-F1
#
_entry.id   AF-A0A6G8I2P6-F1
#
_cell.length_a   1.000
_cell.length_b   1.000
_cell.length_c   1.000
_cell.angle_alpha   90.00
_cell.angle_beta   90.00
_cell.angle_gamma   90.00
#
_symmetry.space_group_name_H-M   'P 1'
#
loop_
_entity.id
_entity.type
_entity.pdbx_description
1 polymer ?
#
loop_
_entity_poly.entity_id
_entity_poly.type
_entity_poly.pdbx_seq_one_letter_code
_entity_poly.pdbx_strand_id
1 'polypeptide(L)'
;MYGEDLAKLMTKNFDRITSQDIDAICHACCHYNLQLLTQEQQSKLHLEYGEKDFDLGVSKKAFKKYLPEVDVIIRMGYPHCGYFAGNTAAYVAELEAFIK
;
A
#
# COMPACT_ATOMS: atom_id res chain seq x y z
N MET A 1 -2.76 5.18 -14.34
CA MET A 1 -3.10 5.08 -12.90
C MET A 1 -4.56 5.42 -12.65
N TYR A 2 -5.11 6.51 -13.21
CA TYR A 2 -6.47 6.96 -12.87
C TYR A 2 -7.43 7.21 -14.04
N GLY A 3 -6.96 7.23 -15.29
CA GLY A 3 -7.81 7.59 -16.45
C GLY A 3 -8.19 9.07 -16.44
N GLU A 4 -8.78 9.55 -17.54
CA GLU A 4 -9.04 10.99 -17.73
C GLU A 4 -10.07 11.55 -16.73
N ASP A 5 -11.16 10.81 -16.48
CA ASP A 5 -12.25 11.29 -15.65
C ASP A 5 -11.85 11.43 -14.17
N LEU A 6 -11.12 10.43 -13.65
CA LEU A 6 -10.64 10.47 -12.27
C LEU A 6 -9.52 11.50 -12.11
N ALA A 7 -8.72 11.73 -13.15
CA ALA A 7 -7.73 12.82 -13.16
C ALA A 7 -8.40 14.19 -13.07
N LYS A 8 -9.48 14.44 -13.84
CA LYS A 8 -10.27 15.68 -13.75
C LYS A 8 -10.86 15.89 -12.35
N LEU A 9 -11.37 14.81 -11.74
CA LEU A 9 -11.87 14.86 -10.37
C LEU A 9 -10.76 15.19 -9.36
N MET A 10 -9.59 14.57 -9.49
CA MET A 10 -8.42 14.88 -8.66
C MET A 10 -8.00 16.34 -8.78
N THR A 11 -7.91 16.89 -10.00
CA THR A 11 -7.54 18.29 -10.21
C THR A 11 -8.52 19.23 -9.50
N LYS A 12 -9.83 19.00 -9.61
CA LYS A 12 -10.83 19.79 -8.89
C LYS A 12 -10.72 19.68 -7.37
N ASN A 13 -10.27 18.54 -6.85
CA ASN A 13 -10.02 18.40 -5.41
C ASN A 13 -8.78 19.18 -4.99
N PHE A 14 -7.74 19.23 -5.83
CA PHE A 14 -6.56 20.05 -5.57
C PHE A 14 -6.86 21.55 -5.55
N ASP A 15 -7.79 22.04 -6.39
CA ASP A 15 -8.24 23.44 -6.36
C ASP A 15 -8.85 23.87 -5.01
N ARG A 16 -9.29 22.90 -4.19
CA ARG A 16 -9.91 23.13 -2.88
C ARG A 16 -8.90 23.08 -1.74
N ILE A 17 -7.66 22.68 -2.00
CA ILE A 17 -6.60 22.60 -0.99
C ILE A 17 -6.11 24.01 -0.65
N THR A 18 -6.17 24.37 0.63
CA THR A 18 -5.63 25.62 1.14
C THR A 18 -4.18 25.44 1.64
N SER A 19 -3.46 26.55 1.85
CA SER A 19 -2.13 26.48 2.48
C SER A 19 -2.18 25.85 3.88
N GLN A 20 -3.27 26.06 4.63
CA GLN A 20 -3.48 25.46 5.94
C GLN A 20 -3.63 23.94 5.85
N ASP A 21 -4.32 23.45 4.82
CA ASP A 21 -4.42 22.00 4.56
C ASP A 21 -3.05 21.42 4.22
N ILE A 22 -2.24 22.13 3.42
CA ILE A 22 -0.87 21.71 3.10
C ILE A 22 -0.01 21.66 4.36
N ASP A 23 -0.07 22.68 5.20
CA ASP A 23 0.67 22.72 6.47
C ASP A 23 0.25 21.59 7.39
N ALA A 24 -1.06 21.31 7.48
CA ALA A 24 -1.59 20.20 8.26
C ALA A 24 -1.12 18.83 7.71
N ILE A 25 -1.13 18.63 6.39
CA ILE A 25 -0.63 17.43 5.74
C ILE A 25 0.87 17.26 6.02
N CYS A 26 1.67 18.30 5.81
CA CYS A 26 3.11 18.28 6.08
C CYS A 26 3.39 17.99 7.56
N HIS A 27 2.67 18.64 8.47
CA HIS A 27 2.84 18.40 9.91
C HIS A 27 2.54 16.94 10.25
N ALA A 28 1.42 16.40 9.76
CA ALA A 28 1.04 15.00 9.98
C ALA A 28 2.08 14.03 9.39
N CYS A 29 2.56 14.26 8.17
CA CYS A 29 3.52 13.38 7.50
C CYS A 29 4.94 13.45 8.07
N CYS A 30 5.39 14.62 8.53
CA CYS A 30 6.76 14.83 9.00
C CYS A 30 6.94 14.57 10.51
N HIS A 31 5.88 14.72 11.31
CA HIS A 31 5.94 14.53 12.76
C HIS A 31 5.29 13.22 13.22
N TYR A 32 4.86 12.37 12.29
CA TYR A 32 4.35 11.06 12.65
C TYR A 32 5.45 10.22 13.29
N ASN A 33 5.22 9.80 14.53
CA ASN A 33 6.11 8.89 15.22
C ASN A 33 5.85 7.47 14.70
N LEU A 34 6.60 7.07 13.68
CA LEU A 34 6.52 5.74 13.10
C LEU A 34 6.96 4.69 14.13
N GLN A 35 5.98 4.07 14.78
CA GLN A 35 6.21 2.95 15.68
C GLN A 35 6.58 1.70 14.86
N LEU A 36 7.70 1.08 15.21
CA LEU A 36 8.07 -0.21 14.64
C LEU A 36 7.14 -1.29 15.21
N LEU A 37 6.65 -2.15 14.33
CA LEU A 37 5.80 -3.27 14.73
C LEU A 37 6.66 -4.33 15.41
N THR A 38 6.14 -4.92 16.49
CA THR A 38 6.76 -6.09 17.12
C THR A 38 6.75 -7.27 16.17
N GLN A 39 7.60 -8.27 16.40
CA GLN A 39 7.60 -9.51 15.61
C GLN A 39 6.22 -10.20 15.62
N GLU A 40 5.54 -10.22 16.78
CA GLU A 40 4.19 -10.76 16.89
C GLU A 40 3.19 -9.99 16.01
N GLN A 41 3.28 -8.66 15.96
CA GLN A 41 2.43 -7.85 15.09
C GLN A 41 2.75 -8.08 13.62
N GLN A 42 4.04 -8.21 13.27
CA GLN A 42 4.47 -8.50 11.90
C GLN A 42 3.98 -9.86 11.40
N SER A 43 3.93 -10.87 12.27
CA SER A 43 3.40 -12.21 11.91
C SER A 43 1.92 -12.21 11.52
N LYS A 44 1.18 -11.16 11.91
CA LYS A 44 -0.26 -10.99 11.60
C LYS A 44 -0.49 -10.17 10.32
N LEU A 45 0.57 -9.77 9.62
CA LEU A 45 0.47 -8.98 8.41
C LEU A 45 0.47 -9.86 7.16
N HIS A 46 -0.52 -9.63 6.30
CA HIS A 46 -0.56 -10.16 4.94
C HIS A 46 -0.22 -9.03 3.96
N LEU A 47 1.03 -9.00 3.48
CA LEU A 47 1.48 -8.01 2.52
C LEU A 47 1.77 -8.65 1.17
N GLU A 48 1.23 -8.05 0.11
CA GLU A 48 1.49 -8.51 -1.24
C GLU A 48 1.68 -7.36 -2.23
N TYR A 49 2.44 -7.63 -3.28
CA TYR A 49 2.68 -6.71 -4.37
C TYR A 49 2.62 -7.45 -5.71
N GLY A 50 2.17 -6.77 -6.75
CA GLY A 50 2.37 -7.21 -8.12
C GLY A 50 3.84 -7.02 -8.51
N GLU A 51 4.42 -7.96 -9.27
CA GLU A 51 5.79 -7.82 -9.79
C GLU A 51 5.97 -6.55 -10.64
N LYS A 52 4.93 -6.19 -11.41
CA LYS A 52 4.93 -5.02 -12.31
C LYS A 52 4.41 -3.76 -11.62
N ASP A 53 4.30 -3.78 -10.30
CA ASP A 53 3.96 -2.59 -9.51
C ASP A 53 5.14 -1.62 -9.50
N PHE A 54 4.89 -0.35 -9.81
CA PHE A 54 5.92 0.68 -9.90
C PHE A 54 6.53 1.02 -8.53
N ASP A 55 5.77 0.81 -7.44
CA ASP A 55 6.24 1.10 -6.09
C ASP A 55 7.07 -0.05 -5.48
N LEU A 56 7.02 -1.26 -6.06
CA LEU A 56 7.67 -2.44 -5.48
C LEU A 56 9.17 -2.23 -5.21
N GLY A 57 9.87 -1.53 -6.09
CA GLY A 57 11.29 -1.26 -5.93
C GLY A 57 11.63 -0.42 -4.70
N VAL A 58 10.78 0.57 -4.38
CA VAL A 58 10.93 1.42 -3.19
C VAL A 58 10.49 0.64 -1.96
N SER A 59 9.34 -0.04 -2.02
CA SER A 59 8.76 -0.77 -0.90
C SER A 59 9.65 -1.92 -0.43
N LYS A 60 10.34 -2.63 -1.34
CA LYS A 60 11.34 -3.67 -0.97
C LYS A 60 12.42 -3.17 -0.02
N LYS A 61 12.84 -1.90 -0.15
CA LYS A 61 13.83 -1.29 0.77
C LYS A 61 13.20 -1.00 2.12
N ALA A 62 11.94 -0.55 2.12
CA ALA A 62 11.19 -0.26 3.34
C ALA A 62 10.90 -1.53 4.15
N PHE A 63 10.51 -2.65 3.51
CA PHE A 63 10.24 -3.91 4.22
C PHE A 63 11.45 -4.38 5.00
N LYS A 64 12.62 -4.42 4.37
CA LYS A 64 13.87 -4.83 5.05
C LYS A 64 14.20 -3.98 6.28
N LYS A 65 13.80 -2.71 6.28
CA LYS A 65 14.12 -1.77 7.35
C LYS A 65 13.07 -1.78 8.48
N TYR A 66 11.79 -1.86 8.12
CA TYR A 66 10.69 -1.60 9.04
C TYR A 66 9.82 -2.84 9.32
N LEU A 67 9.84 -3.82 8.42
CA LEU A 67 9.03 -5.03 8.46
C LEU A 67 9.87 -6.28 8.10
N PRO A 68 11.03 -6.51 8.74
CA PRO A 68 11.96 -7.57 8.35
C PRO A 68 11.40 -8.99 8.55
N GLU A 69 10.38 -9.14 9.39
CA GLU A 69 9.77 -10.42 9.75
C GLU A 69 8.50 -10.70 8.95
N VAL A 70 8.07 -9.79 8.07
CA VAL A 70 6.88 -9.99 7.24
C VAL A 70 7.25 -10.72 5.95
N ASP A 71 6.59 -11.85 5.72
CA ASP A 71 6.67 -12.57 4.44
C ASP A 71 5.87 -11.83 3.37
N VAL A 72 6.57 -11.01 2.57
CA VAL A 72 5.94 -10.24 1.48
C VAL A 72 5.75 -11.11 0.24
N ILE A 73 4.51 -11.29 -0.18
CA ILE A 73 4.13 -12.10 -1.35
C ILE A 73 4.28 -11.27 -2.63
N ILE A 74 5.06 -11.76 -3.60
CA ILE A 74 5.19 -11.13 -4.92
C ILE A 74 4.39 -11.93 -5.96
N ARG A 75 3.34 -11.29 -6.49
CA ARG A 75 2.47 -11.85 -7.54
C ARG A 75 3.09 -11.62 -8.91
N MET A 76 3.73 -12.64 -9.45
CA MET A 76 4.43 -12.59 -10.73
C MET A 76 3.50 -12.20 -11.89
N GLY A 77 3.97 -11.31 -12.77
CA GLY A 77 3.22 -10.86 -13.95
C GLY A 77 2.10 -9.87 -13.69
N TYR A 78 1.69 -9.64 -12.43
CA TYR A 78 0.61 -8.73 -12.08
C TYR A 78 1.09 -7.30 -11.81
N PRO A 79 0.31 -6.28 -12.20
CA PRO A 79 0.51 -4.89 -11.77
C PRO A 79 -0.05 -4.65 -10.36
N HIS A 80 0.00 -3.40 -9.89
CA HIS A 80 -0.66 -2.96 -8.66
C HIS A 80 -2.11 -3.46 -8.62
N CYS A 81 -2.48 -4.14 -7.53
CA CYS A 81 -3.83 -4.71 -7.32
C CYS A 81 -4.31 -5.76 -8.34
N GLY A 82 -3.47 -6.19 -9.29
CA GLY A 82 -3.93 -7.01 -10.41
C GLY A 82 -4.38 -8.42 -10.03
N TYR A 83 -3.75 -9.03 -9.02
CA TYR A 83 -4.04 -10.42 -8.65
C TYR A 83 -5.44 -10.57 -8.05
N PHE A 84 -5.77 -9.80 -7.01
CA PHE A 84 -7.07 -9.93 -6.36
C PHE A 84 -8.22 -9.45 -7.27
N ALA A 85 -7.97 -8.45 -8.12
CA ALA A 85 -8.94 -7.96 -9.08
C ALA A 85 -9.29 -9.02 -10.13
N GLY A 86 -8.32 -9.82 -10.57
CA GLY A 86 -8.53 -10.91 -11.54
C GLY A 86 -8.92 -12.25 -10.94
N ASN A 87 -8.63 -12.48 -9.64
CA ASN A 87 -8.77 -13.79 -8.99
C ASN A 87 -9.49 -13.70 -7.65
N THR A 88 -10.56 -12.90 -7.56
CA THR A 88 -11.20 -12.54 -6.28
C THR A 88 -11.57 -13.74 -5.41
N ALA A 89 -12.16 -14.81 -5.97
CA ALA A 89 -12.54 -15.98 -5.19
C ALA A 89 -11.33 -16.73 -4.60
N ALA A 90 -10.28 -16.92 -5.40
CA ALA A 90 -9.04 -17.56 -4.93
C ALA A 90 -8.35 -16.70 -3.87
N TYR A 91 -8.32 -15.38 -4.11
CA TYR A 91 -7.74 -14.42 -3.18
C TYR A 91 -8.45 -14.42 -1.82
N VAL A 92 -9.79 -14.47 -1.80
CA VAL A 92 -10.56 -14.56 -0.55
C VAL A 92 -10.23 -15.85 0.20
N ALA A 93 -10.14 -16.99 -0.48
CA ALA A 93 -9.79 -18.25 0.15
C ALA A 93 -8.37 -18.24 0.77
N GLU A 94 -7.40 -17.61 0.09
CA GLU A 94 -6.05 -17.41 0.62
C GLU A 94 -6.05 -16.55 1.90
N LEU A 95 -6.80 -15.44 1.90
CA LEU A 95 -6.95 -14.58 3.08
C LEU A 95 -7.62 -15.30 4.25
N GLU A 96 -8.69 -16.05 3.99
CA GLU A 96 -9.37 -16.84 5.02
C GLU A 96 -8.46 -17.93 5.62
N ALA A 97 -7.53 -18.48 4.83
CA ALA A 97 -6.53 -19.41 5.33
C ALA A 97 -5.45 -18.71 6.18
N PHE A 98 -5.07 -17.48 5.82
CA PHE A 98 -4.09 -16.69 6.56
C PHE A 98 -4.59 -16.21 7.93
N ILE A 99 -5.88 -15.87 8.04
CA ILE A 99 -6.46 -15.30 9.28
C ILE A 99 -6.68 -16.37 10.37
N LYS A 100 -6.71 -17.66 10.01
CA LYS A 100 -6.93 -18.79 10.93
C LYS A 100 -5.72 -19.09 11.79
#